data_AF-A0A965AG11-F1
#
_entry.id   AF-A0A965AG11-F1
#
_cell.length_a   1.000
_cell.length_b   1.000
_cell.length_c   1.000
_cell.angle_alpha   90.00
_cell.angle_beta   90.00
_cell.angle_gamma   90.00
#
_symmetry.space_group_name_H-M   'P 1'
#
loop_
_entity.id
_entity.type
_entity.pdbx_description
1 polymer ?
#
loop_
_entity_poly.entity_id
_entity_poly.type
_entity_poly.pdbx_seq_one_letter_code
_entity_poly.pdbx_strand_id
1 'polypeptide(L)'
;DTRRELAANRMIFEVRRDPALYSGFAENFETVMENYGLSEEERQAFRDIDIKRLGELGVHPYFLPQVSRLFHGGAYNHNNSPSAQAYGRSVVDGKGKTR
;
A
#
# COMPACT_ATOMS: atom_id res chain seq x y z
N ASP A 1 -3.72 -16.32 15.94
CA ASP A 1 -2.30 -16.44 16.32
C ASP A 1 -1.53 -15.39 15.53
N THR A 2 -0.69 -14.59 16.19
CA THR A 2 -0.01 -13.46 15.52
C THR A 2 1.39 -13.87 15.10
N ARG A 3 1.65 -13.83 13.79
CA ARG A 3 2.93 -14.26 13.23
C ARG A 3 3.93 -13.11 13.32
N ARG A 4 4.75 -13.10 14.36
CA ARG A 4 5.74 -12.00 14.59
C ARG A 4 6.75 -11.85 13.47
N GLU A 5 7.01 -12.91 12.71
CA GLU A 5 7.97 -12.95 11.58
C GLU A 5 7.34 -12.56 10.23
N LEU A 6 6.07 -12.15 10.22
CA LEU A 6 5.36 -11.82 8.98
C LEU A 6 5.94 -10.57 8.32
N ALA A 7 6.14 -10.62 7.00
CA ALA A 7 6.76 -9.55 6.22
C ALA A 7 6.03 -8.21 6.39
N ALA A 8 4.70 -8.22 6.44
CA ALA A 8 3.89 -7.04 6.70
C ALA A 8 4.19 -6.38 8.07
N ASN A 9 4.43 -7.17 9.13
CA ASN A 9 4.74 -6.62 10.46
C ASN A 9 6.09 -5.89 10.44
N ARG A 10 7.09 -6.47 9.76
CA ARG A 10 8.41 -5.85 9.59
C ARG A 10 8.32 -4.59 8.74
N MET A 11 7.60 -4.64 7.62
CA MET A 11 7.37 -3.51 6.73
C MET A 11 6.76 -2.31 7.49
N ILE A 12 5.67 -2.53 8.23
CA ILE A 12 4.99 -1.46 8.98
C ILE A 12 5.92 -0.85 10.03
N PHE A 13 6.72 -1.69 10.71
CA PHE A 13 7.69 -1.23 11.69
C PHE A 13 8.77 -0.33 11.06
N GLU A 14 9.34 -0.72 9.92
CA GLU A 14 10.40 0.02 9.25
C GLU A 14 9.88 1.32 8.60
N VAL A 15 8.73 1.25 7.90
CA VAL A 15 8.08 2.44 7.30
C VAL A 15 7.73 3.48 8.35
N ARG A 16 7.32 3.08 9.57
CA ARG A 16 7.06 4.04 10.65
C ARG A 16 8.31 4.62 11.27
N ARG A 17 9.43 3.89 11.22
CA ARG A 17 10.70 4.36 11.75
C ARG A 17 11.34 5.40 10.84
N ASP A 18 11.12 5.28 9.53
CA ASP A 18 11.69 6.18 8.54
C ASP A 18 10.66 7.20 8.04
N PRO A 19 10.81 8.49 8.38
CA PRO A 19 9.85 9.52 7.98
C PRO A 19 9.84 9.79 6.47
N ALA A 20 10.92 9.47 5.75
CA ALA A 20 10.97 9.61 4.30
C ALA A 20 10.14 8.50 3.63
N LEU A 21 10.26 7.25 4.10
CA LEU A 21 9.39 6.16 3.69
C LEU A 21 7.94 6.42 4.07
N TYR A 22 7.65 6.93 5.27
CA TYR A 22 6.29 7.24 5.71
C TYR A 22 5.59 8.23 4.78
N SER A 23 6.29 9.29 4.36
CA SER A 23 5.72 10.34 3.51
C SER A 23 5.49 9.88 2.07
N GLY A 24 6.40 9.08 1.52
CA GLY A 24 6.28 8.50 0.17
C GLY A 24 5.57 7.15 0.12
N PHE A 25 5.08 6.64 1.27
CA PHE A 25 4.51 5.30 1.35
C PHE A 25 3.27 5.18 0.47
N ALA A 26 2.35 6.14 0.53
CA ALA A 26 1.11 6.07 -0.25
C ALA A 26 1.35 5.98 -1.76
N GLU A 27 2.41 6.60 -2.27
CA GLU A 27 2.78 6.58 -3.70
C GLU A 27 3.59 5.33 -4.07
N ASN A 28 4.38 4.79 -3.15
CA ASN A 28 5.30 3.68 -3.41
C ASN A 28 4.92 2.37 -2.71
N PHE A 29 3.73 2.28 -2.09
CA PHE A 29 3.38 1.16 -1.21
C PHE A 29 3.44 -0.17 -1.96
N GLU A 30 3.06 -0.24 -3.23
CA GLU A 30 3.16 -1.46 -4.04
C GLU A 30 4.60 -1.95 -4.17
N THR A 31 5.52 -1.05 -4.50
CA THR A 31 6.95 -1.35 -4.58
C THR A 31 7.52 -1.72 -3.22
N VAL A 32 7.08 -1.06 -2.15
CA VAL A 32 7.51 -1.42 -0.78
C VAL A 32 7.02 -2.82 -0.43
N MET A 33 5.75 -3.13 -0.65
CA MET A 33 5.20 -4.46 -0.38
C MET A 33 5.91 -5.55 -1.18
N GLU A 34 6.29 -5.26 -2.43
CA GLU A 34 7.07 -6.18 -3.25
C GLU A 34 8.49 -6.40 -2.72
N ASN A 35 9.20 -5.33 -2.37
CA ASN A 35 10.56 -5.42 -1.82
C ASN A 35 10.60 -6.21 -0.50
N TYR A 36 9.56 -6.07 0.31
CA TYR A 36 9.42 -6.82 1.55
C TYR A 36 8.96 -8.28 1.34
N GLY A 37 8.61 -8.66 0.11
CA GLY A 37 8.19 -10.02 -0.23
C GLY A 37 6.80 -10.38 0.30
N LEU A 38 5.89 -9.41 0.42
CA LEU A 38 4.52 -9.68 0.81
C LEU A 38 3.84 -10.59 -0.22
N SER A 39 3.04 -11.53 0.28
CA SER A 39 2.22 -12.41 -0.54
C SER A 39 1.11 -11.61 -1.24
N GLU A 40 0.60 -12.11 -2.36
CA GLU A 40 -0.47 -11.43 -3.11
C GLU A 40 -1.72 -11.17 -2.24
N GLU A 41 -2.07 -12.10 -1.35
CA GLU A 41 -3.18 -11.93 -0.40
C GLU A 41 -2.96 -10.76 0.58
N GLU A 42 -1.72 -10.59 1.07
CA GLU A 42 -1.36 -9.48 1.94
C GLU A 42 -1.43 -8.17 1.15
N ARG A 43 -0.85 -8.13 -0.05
CA ARG A 43 -0.88 -6.95 -0.93
C ARG A 43 -2.31 -6.52 -1.23
N GLN A 44 -3.18 -7.47 -1.53
CA GLN A 44 -4.58 -7.19 -1.81
C GLN A 44 -5.31 -6.64 -0.57
N ALA A 45 -5.06 -7.21 0.60
CA ALA A 45 -5.62 -6.69 1.87
C ALA A 45 -5.11 -5.28 2.19
N PHE A 46 -3.85 -4.95 1.88
CA PHE A 46 -3.33 -3.58 1.99
C PHE A 46 -3.98 -2.62 0.99
N ARG A 47 -4.19 -3.03 -0.26
CA ARG A 47 -4.87 -2.22 -1.30
C ARG A 47 -6.32 -1.90 -0.93
N ASP A 48 -7.05 -2.88 -0.41
CA ASP A 48 -8.44 -2.71 0.03
C ASP A 48 -8.55 -2.04 1.41
N ILE A 49 -7.41 -1.86 2.11
CA ILE A 49 -7.36 -1.40 3.50
C ILE A 49 -8.22 -2.31 4.39
N ASP A 50 -8.22 -3.62 4.08
CA ASP A 50 -8.98 -4.62 4.81
C ASP A 50 -8.22 -5.03 6.08
N ILE A 51 -8.40 -4.23 7.12
CA ILE A 51 -7.79 -4.40 8.44
C ILE A 51 -8.15 -5.76 9.04
N LYS A 52 -9.38 -6.24 8.79
CA LYS A 52 -9.84 -7.54 9.30
C LYS A 52 -9.06 -8.65 8.62
N ARG A 53 -8.96 -8.62 7.29
CA ARG A 53 -8.19 -9.60 6.51
C ARG A 53 -6.71 -9.59 6.90
N LEU A 54 -6.10 -8.43 7.11
CA LEU A 54 -4.73 -8.33 7.61
C LEU A 54 -4.56 -9.03 8.97
N GLY A 55 -5.50 -8.84 9.90
CA GLY A 55 -5.49 -9.55 11.18
C GLY A 55 -5.64 -11.07 11.04
N GLU A 56 -6.50 -11.53 10.11
CA GLU A 56 -6.69 -12.94 9.79
C GLU A 56 -5.45 -13.57 9.14
N LEU A 57 -4.71 -12.80 8.31
CA LEU A 57 -3.44 -13.20 7.71
C LEU A 57 -2.29 -13.28 8.73
N GLY A 58 -2.47 -12.74 9.94
CA GLY A 58 -1.52 -12.81 11.04
C GLY A 58 -0.76 -11.51 11.31
N VAL A 59 -1.17 -10.39 10.73
CA VAL A 59 -0.69 -9.05 11.09
C VAL A 59 -1.05 -8.76 12.55
N HIS A 60 -0.12 -8.15 13.28
CA HIS A 60 -0.32 -7.90 14.70
C HIS A 60 -1.40 -6.83 14.93
N PRO A 61 -2.35 -7.04 15.87
CA PRO A 61 -3.46 -6.11 16.11
C PRO A 61 -3.00 -4.69 16.49
N TYR A 62 -1.81 -4.55 17.08
CA TYR A 62 -1.17 -3.24 17.32
C TYR A 62 -0.84 -2.45 16.04
N PHE A 63 -0.52 -3.14 14.95
CA PHE A 63 -0.16 -2.50 13.67
C PHE A 63 -1.38 -2.20 12.81
N LEU A 64 -2.48 -2.94 12.97
CA LEU A 64 -3.74 -2.73 12.27
C LEU A 64 -4.24 -1.26 12.25
N PRO A 65 -4.38 -0.56 13.38
CA PRO A 65 -4.78 0.87 13.37
C PRO A 65 -3.71 1.78 12.76
N GLN A 66 -2.44 1.35 12.75
CA GLN A 66 -1.34 2.13 12.17
C GLN A 66 -1.32 2.04 10.65
N VAL A 67 -1.75 0.91 10.07
CA VAL A 67 -1.96 0.77 8.62
C VAL A 67 -3.00 1.76 8.14
N SER A 68 -4.17 1.82 8.78
CA SER A 68 -5.20 2.81 8.43
C SER A 68 -4.64 4.24 8.46
N ARG A 69 -3.82 4.57 9.47
CA ARG A 69 -3.19 5.89 9.60
C ARG A 69 -2.09 6.16 8.56
N LEU A 70 -1.42 5.15 8.03
CA LEU A 70 -0.47 5.30 6.92
C LEU A 70 -1.19 5.78 5.65
N PHE A 71 -2.31 5.14 5.31
CA PHE A 71 -3.12 5.49 4.13
C PHE A 71 -3.90 6.79 4.30
N HIS A 72 -4.50 7.02 5.48
CA HIS A 72 -5.29 8.23 5.73
C HIS A 72 -4.46 9.44 6.15
N GLY A 73 -3.27 9.24 6.74
CA GLY A 73 -2.36 10.33 7.13
C GLY A 73 -1.49 10.83 5.99
N GLY A 74 -1.06 9.94 5.08
CA GLY A 74 -0.28 10.31 3.90
C GLY A 74 -1.08 11.06 2.84
N ALA A 75 -2.39 10.77 2.72
CA ALA A 75 -3.30 11.44 1.79
C ALA A 75 -3.47 12.96 2.07
N TYR A 76 -3.13 13.45 3.26
CA TYR A 76 -3.15 14.89 3.57
C TYR A 76 -1.83 15.60 3.29
N ASN A 77 -0.76 14.88 2.93
CA ASN A 77 0.52 15.47 2.52
C ASN A 77 0.65 15.48 0.99
N HIS A 78 -0.41 15.94 0.30
CA HIS A 78 -0.34 16.30 -1.10
C HIS A 78 0.55 17.55 -1.23
N ASN A 79 1.85 17.35 -1.45
CA ASN A 79 2.66 18.43 -2.01
C ASN A 79 3.65 17.88 -3.04
N ASN A 80 3.19 17.89 -4.29
CA ASN A 80 3.97 17.86 -5.53
C ASN A 80 4.89 16.64 -5.76
N SER A 81 4.52 15.78 -6.72
CA SER A 81 5.30 15.74 -7.97
C SER A 81 4.66 14.98 -9.16
N PRO A 82 5.03 15.35 -10.40
CA PRO A 82 4.37 15.02 -11.67
C PRO A 82 4.75 13.65 -12.27
N SER A 83 4.58 12.56 -11.53
CA SER A 83 4.83 11.19 -12.04
C SER A 83 3.58 10.45 -12.55
N ALA A 84 2.39 11.08 -12.44
CA ALA A 84 1.18 10.63 -13.13
C ALA A 84 1.23 10.80 -14.67
N GLN A 85 2.36 11.25 -15.24
CA GLN A 85 2.66 11.15 -16.68
C GLN A 85 3.35 9.81 -17.01
N ALA A 86 2.63 8.69 -17.01
CA ALA A 86 3.07 7.50 -17.76
C ALA A 86 1.99 6.46 -18.07
N TYR A 87 0.74 6.59 -17.59
CA TYR A 87 -0.39 5.80 -18.09
C TYR A 87 -0.99 6.36 -19.40
N GLY A 88 -0.12 6.86 -20.29
CA GLY A 88 -0.47 7.44 -21.58
C GLY A 88 0.07 6.64 -22.77
N ARG A 89 0.40 5.36 -22.61
CA ARG A 89 0.89 4.54 -23.72
C ARG A 89 0.56 3.05 -23.57
N SER A 90 -0.74 2.72 -23.70
CA SER A 90 -1.27 1.50 -24.33
C SER A 90 -2.68 1.25 -23.85
N VAL A 91 -3.68 1.99 -24.35
CA VAL A 91 -5.10 1.56 -24.47
C VAL A 91 -5.95 2.71 -25.01
N VAL A 92 -5.92 3.00 -26.32
CA VAL A 92 -7.11 3.48 -27.06
C VAL A 92 -6.82 3.43 -28.58
N ASP A 93 -6.43 2.26 -29.08
CA ASP A 93 -6.78 1.85 -30.44
C ASP A 93 -7.83 0.73 -30.28
N GLY A 94 -9.06 0.97 -30.74
CA GLY A 94 -10.12 -0.04 -30.68
C GLY A 94 -11.54 0.48 -30.45
N LYS A 95 -12.09 1.15 -31.48
CA LYS A 95 -13.54 1.26 -31.86
C LYS A 95 -14.62 0.82 -30.85
N GLY A 96 -15.55 1.75 -30.58
CA GLY A 96 -16.93 1.45 -30.15
C GLY A 96 -17.88 2.61 -30.46
N LYS A 97 -18.98 2.33 -31.15
CA LYS A 97 -19.90 3.23 -31.86
C LYS A 97 -21.12 3.63 -31.00
N THR A 98 -21.86 4.66 -31.48
CA THR A 98 -23.29 5.02 -31.22
C THR A 98 -23.55 5.84 -29.94
N ARG A 99 -24.27 6.96 -29.95
CA ARG A 99 -25.31 7.51 -30.83
C ARG A 99 -25.15 9.02 -31.03
#